data_AF-A0A6P6XUD1-F1
#
_entry.id   AF-A0A6P6XUD1-F1
#
_cell.length_a   1.000
_cell.length_b   1.000
_cell.length_c   1.000
_cell.angle_alpha   90.00
_cell.angle_beta   90.00
_cell.angle_gamma   90.00
#
_symmetry.space_group_name_H-M   'P 1'
#
loop_
_entity.id
_entity.type
_entity.pdbx_description
1 polymer ?
#
loop_
_entity_poly.entity_id
_entity_poly.type
_entity_poly.pdbx_seq_one_letter_code
_entity_poly.pdbx_strand_id
1 'polypeptide(L)'
;MKEKNLHSFDSIDSIAVIDEDRTMPSIVNFVCRLMLILSHSLFWLLKLTNIYFINLYHHLRSHWINIDSQTKSNLSRVPMNLAICIGLEDSKIIDMNIIGQLLCWCQTLSIKTLTIYHYCDAFPELNNNTLNGIEVQTISLSSSHQSLIESVRKICQQKLPITSEQISQYLRQQGYYKFDDPDLLICFNGDQRSLQAFPPWQIRLTEIVFLQSHRLLNKSQFLYILKQFSRCEQRFGK
;
A
#
# COMPACT_ATOMS: atom_id res chain seq x y z
N MET A 1 -0.53 79.87 -80.68
CA MET A 1 0.72 79.08 -80.74
C MET A 1 0.56 77.91 -79.79
N LYS A 2 0.76 76.70 -80.33
CA LYS A 2 0.65 75.32 -79.80
C LYS A 2 0.74 75.12 -78.27
N GLU A 3 0.23 74.08 -77.63
CA GLU A 3 -0.71 72.96 -77.84
C GLU A 3 -0.45 72.01 -76.63
N LYS A 4 -1.43 71.17 -76.28
CA LYS A 4 -1.36 69.99 -75.38
C LYS A 4 -1.48 70.27 -73.89
N ASN A 5 -2.20 69.52 -73.06
CA ASN A 5 -3.09 68.34 -73.09
C ASN A 5 -3.34 68.11 -71.57
N LEU A 6 -4.31 67.39 -71.00
CA LEU A 6 -5.60 66.80 -71.33
C LEU A 6 -5.94 66.03 -70.03
N HIS A 7 -7.22 65.97 -69.65
CA HIS A 7 -7.84 65.08 -68.63
C HIS A 7 -7.54 65.34 -67.15
N SER A 8 -8.48 65.79 -66.31
CA SER A 8 -9.85 65.35 -65.96
C SER A 8 -9.91 64.24 -64.90
N PHE A 9 -10.48 64.62 -63.75
CA PHE A 9 -11.35 63.85 -62.86
C PHE A 9 -10.84 62.47 -62.39
N ASP A 10 -10.53 62.33 -61.10
CA ASP A 10 -11.55 61.90 -60.14
C ASP A 10 -11.00 61.84 -58.70
N SER A 11 -11.80 62.43 -57.81
CA SER A 11 -12.01 62.01 -56.43
C SER A 11 -11.94 60.51 -56.23
N ILE A 12 -11.19 60.05 -55.21
CA ILE A 12 -11.58 59.05 -54.20
C ILE A 12 -10.41 59.01 -53.19
N ASP A 13 -10.47 59.91 -52.21
CA ASP A 13 -9.97 59.64 -50.88
C ASP A 13 -10.84 58.53 -50.30
N SER A 14 -10.40 57.26 -50.39
CA SER A 14 -10.79 56.13 -49.54
C SER A 14 -10.56 54.81 -50.27
N ILE A 15 -9.43 54.18 -50.02
CA ILE A 15 -9.37 52.76 -49.68
C ILE A 15 -8.07 52.59 -48.91
N ALA A 16 -8.25 52.29 -47.63
CA ALA A 16 -7.20 51.98 -46.69
C ALA A 16 -6.34 50.83 -47.24
N VAL A 17 -5.10 51.12 -47.61
CA VAL A 17 -4.02 50.13 -47.54
C VAL A 17 -3.69 49.99 -46.05
N ILE A 18 -4.53 49.25 -45.33
CA ILE A 18 -4.11 48.58 -44.11
C ILE A 18 -3.59 47.24 -44.59
N ASP A 19 -2.34 47.27 -45.05
CA ASP A 19 -1.56 46.06 -45.24
C ASP A 19 -1.35 45.47 -43.84
N GLU A 20 -1.89 44.28 -43.65
CA GLU A 20 -2.00 43.59 -42.38
C GLU A 20 -0.66 42.92 -42.04
N ASP A 21 0.42 43.70 -41.94
CA ASP A 21 1.74 43.18 -41.62
C ASP A 21 1.90 43.08 -40.09
N ARG A 22 1.18 42.12 -39.50
CA ARG A 22 1.25 41.77 -38.07
C ARG A 22 2.54 41.01 -37.75
N THR A 23 3.69 41.63 -37.95
CA THR A 23 4.92 41.18 -37.30
C THR A 23 4.99 41.85 -35.92
N MET A 24 4.81 41.07 -34.85
CA MET A 24 4.98 41.59 -33.49
C MET A 24 6.36 42.25 -33.36
N PRO A 25 6.48 43.41 -32.68
CA PRO A 25 7.75 44.11 -32.55
C PRO A 25 8.83 43.14 -32.04
N SER A 26 10.03 43.21 -32.60
CA SER A 26 11.16 42.33 -32.23
C SER A 26 11.39 42.27 -30.71
N ILE A 27 11.13 43.39 -30.02
CA ILE A 27 11.19 43.52 -28.56
C ILE A 27 10.12 42.67 -27.87
N VAL A 28 8.87 42.66 -28.37
CA VAL A 28 7.79 41.85 -27.79
C VAL A 28 8.09 40.36 -27.95
N ASN A 29 8.59 39.93 -29.11
CA ASN A 29 9.02 38.55 -29.33
C ASN A 29 10.21 38.18 -28.42
N PHE A 30 11.18 39.08 -28.26
CA PHE A 30 12.31 38.90 -27.35
C PHE A 30 11.86 38.74 -25.89
N VAL A 31 10.96 39.61 -25.42
CA VAL A 31 10.39 39.54 -24.06
C VAL A 31 9.59 38.25 -23.87
N CYS A 32 8.76 37.85 -24.83
CA CYS A 32 8.02 36.59 -24.77
C CYS A 32 8.95 35.38 -24.69
N ARG A 33 10.03 35.35 -25.49
CA ARG A 33 11.04 34.28 -25.44
C ARG A 33 11.74 34.24 -24.09
N LEU A 34 12.11 35.40 -23.53
CA LEU A 34 12.73 35.48 -22.21
C LEU A 34 11.77 34.96 -21.11
N MET A 35 10.51 35.36 -21.13
CA MET A 35 9.49 34.89 -20.19
C MET A 35 9.26 33.37 -20.28
N LEU A 36 9.29 32.81 -21.50
CA LEU A 36 9.19 31.36 -21.72
C LEU A 36 10.40 30.63 -21.18
N ILE A 37 11.61 31.15 -21.38
CA ILE A 37 12.85 30.56 -20.83
C ILE A 37 12.83 30.61 -19.30
N LEU A 38 12.44 31.75 -18.73
CA LEU A 38 12.35 31.92 -17.27
C LEU A 38 11.32 30.98 -16.65
N SER A 39 10.12 30.89 -17.24
CA SER A 39 9.08 29.97 -16.74
C SER A 39 9.49 28.49 -16.88
N HIS A 40 10.13 28.12 -17.99
CA HIS A 40 10.65 26.77 -18.17
C HIS A 40 11.76 26.44 -17.17
N SER A 41 12.69 27.38 -16.94
CA SER A 41 13.77 27.21 -15.96
C SER A 41 13.23 27.07 -14.54
N LEU A 42 12.22 27.86 -14.17
CA LEU A 42 11.55 27.79 -12.88
C LEU A 42 10.83 26.45 -12.69
N PHE A 43 10.14 25.97 -13.73
CA PHE A 43 9.48 24.66 -13.70
C PHE A 43 10.48 23.51 -13.46
N TRP A 44 11.63 23.52 -14.14
CA TRP A 44 12.67 22.53 -13.93
C TRP A 44 13.31 22.63 -12.55
N LEU A 45 13.50 23.84 -12.02
CA LEU A 45 13.98 24.05 -10.65
C LEU A 45 12.99 23.50 -9.61
N LEU A 46 11.69 23.73 -9.81
CA LEU A 46 10.63 23.14 -8.97
C LEU A 46 10.61 21.61 -9.05
N LYS A 47 10.82 21.04 -10.24
CA LYS A 47 10.97 19.57 -10.37
C LYS A 47 12.21 19.05 -9.66
N LEU A 48 13.36 19.73 -9.79
CA LEU A 48 14.61 19.33 -9.16
C LEU A 48 14.49 19.34 -7.62
N THR A 49 13.89 20.39 -7.08
CA THR A 49 13.63 20.49 -5.63
C THR A 49 12.66 19.41 -5.17
N ASN A 50 11.58 19.13 -5.92
CA ASN A 50 10.64 18.05 -5.60
C ASN A 50 11.33 16.66 -5.62
N ILE A 51 12.13 16.37 -6.64
CA ILE A 51 12.92 15.12 -6.71
C ILE A 51 13.89 15.03 -5.52
N TYR A 52 14.57 16.12 -5.18
CA TYR A 52 15.44 16.18 -4.01
C TYR A 52 14.67 15.92 -2.71
N PHE A 53 13.51 16.55 -2.51
CA PHE A 53 12.67 16.32 -1.33
C PHE A 53 12.14 14.89 -1.26
N ILE A 54 11.75 14.29 -2.38
CA ILE A 54 11.33 12.87 -2.44
C ILE A 54 12.51 11.96 -2.07
N ASN A 55 13.70 12.20 -2.61
CA ASN A 55 14.88 11.40 -2.30
C ASN A 55 15.34 11.57 -0.85
N LEU A 56 15.35 12.81 -0.34
CA LEU A 56 15.65 13.11 1.04
C LEU A 56 14.61 12.48 1.97
N TYR A 57 13.33 12.53 1.59
CA TYR A 57 12.25 11.86 2.30
C TYR A 57 12.47 10.35 2.33
N HIS A 58 12.78 9.71 1.20
CA HIS A 58 13.09 8.28 1.17
C HIS A 58 14.34 7.92 1.98
N HIS A 59 15.39 8.74 1.90
CA HIS A 59 16.62 8.53 2.65
C HIS A 59 16.39 8.64 4.16
N LEU A 60 15.74 9.71 4.62
CA LEU A 60 15.39 9.88 6.02
C LEU A 60 14.41 8.78 6.48
N ARG A 61 13.36 8.50 5.70
CA ARG A 61 12.34 7.47 5.98
C ARG A 61 12.96 6.07 6.06
N SER A 62 14.01 5.78 5.32
CA SER A 62 14.70 4.47 5.37
C SER A 62 15.23 4.14 6.76
N HIS A 63 15.68 5.14 7.54
CA HIS A 63 16.21 4.92 8.89
C HIS A 63 15.09 4.65 9.92
N TRP A 64 13.93 5.28 9.74
CA TRP A 64 12.75 5.05 10.58
C TRP A 64 12.04 3.74 10.27
N ILE A 65 12.18 3.23 9.03
CA ILE A 65 11.58 1.96 8.61
C ILE A 65 12.52 0.79 8.87
N ASN A 66 13.80 0.88 8.53
CA ASN A 66 14.69 -0.28 8.61
C ASN A 66 14.97 -0.66 10.07
N ILE A 67 14.92 -1.96 10.36
CA ILE A 67 15.30 -2.51 11.66
C ILE A 67 16.81 -2.77 11.65
N ASP A 68 17.52 -2.21 12.62
CA ASP A 68 18.98 -2.33 12.69
C ASP A 68 19.41 -3.76 12.99
N SER A 69 20.56 -4.17 12.47
CA SER A 69 21.10 -5.53 12.59
C SER A 69 21.25 -5.98 14.05
N GLN A 70 21.63 -5.07 14.95
CA GLN A 70 21.75 -5.34 16.39
C GLN A 70 20.39 -5.67 17.04
N THR A 71 19.31 -5.05 16.59
CA THR A 71 17.97 -5.35 17.11
C THR A 71 17.53 -6.73 16.66
N LYS A 72 17.83 -7.09 15.40
CA LYS A 72 17.56 -8.42 14.85
C LYS A 72 18.33 -9.51 15.61
N SER A 73 19.60 -9.28 15.97
CA SER A 73 20.40 -10.25 16.73
C SER A 73 19.92 -10.45 18.18
N ASN A 74 19.19 -9.49 18.74
CA ASN A 74 18.67 -9.57 20.11
C ASN A 74 17.36 -10.39 20.23
N LEU A 75 16.74 -10.75 19.10
CA LEU A 75 15.55 -11.59 19.07
C LEU A 75 15.97 -13.06 18.95
N SER A 76 15.64 -13.88 19.94
CA SER A 76 15.97 -15.32 19.94
C SER A 76 15.22 -16.11 18.86
N ARG A 77 14.00 -15.67 18.53
CA ARG A 77 13.18 -16.19 17.43
C ARG A 77 12.25 -15.11 16.89
N VAL A 78 11.82 -15.27 15.64
CA VAL A 78 10.83 -14.44 14.96
C VAL A 78 9.72 -15.34 14.41
N PRO A 79 8.48 -14.84 14.27
CA PRO A 79 7.40 -15.64 13.68
C PRO A 79 7.73 -15.95 12.21
N MET A 80 7.54 -17.20 11.81
CA MET A 80 7.64 -17.61 10.41
C MET A 80 6.43 -17.12 9.62
N ASN A 81 5.24 -17.20 10.25
CA ASN A 81 3.98 -16.70 9.72
C ASN A 81 3.39 -15.61 10.62
N LEU A 82 3.33 -14.38 10.12
CA LEU A 82 2.72 -13.26 10.83
C LEU A 82 1.29 -13.05 10.31
N ALA A 83 0.33 -12.91 11.22
CA ALA A 83 -1.02 -12.49 10.88
C ALA A 83 -1.37 -11.14 11.52
N ILE A 84 -2.14 -10.34 10.81
CA ILE A 84 -2.81 -9.16 11.35
C ILE A 84 -4.31 -9.31 11.18
N CYS A 85 -5.07 -8.91 12.20
CA CYS A 85 -6.53 -8.89 12.17
C CYS A 85 -6.99 -7.46 12.33
N ILE A 86 -7.64 -6.94 11.30
CA ILE A 86 -8.15 -5.58 11.28
C ILE A 86 -9.65 -5.60 11.53
N GLY A 87 -10.04 -5.11 12.70
CA GLY A 87 -11.41 -5.19 13.14
C GLY A 87 -12.36 -4.22 12.44
N LEU A 88 -13.67 -4.36 12.69
CA LEU A 88 -14.75 -3.62 12.04
C LEU A 88 -14.53 -2.10 12.02
N GLU A 89 -14.15 -1.51 13.16
CA GLU A 89 -13.95 -0.06 13.28
C GLU A 89 -12.70 0.41 12.52
N ASP A 90 -11.59 -0.30 12.65
CA ASP A 90 -10.34 0.00 11.95
C ASP A 90 -10.41 -0.32 10.44
N SER A 91 -11.23 -1.30 10.04
CA SER A 91 -11.31 -1.79 8.66
C SER A 91 -11.83 -0.76 7.67
N LYS A 92 -12.62 0.22 8.14
CA LYS A 92 -13.15 1.32 7.31
C LYS A 92 -12.10 2.38 6.97
N ILE A 93 -11.00 2.43 7.72
CA ILE A 93 -10.01 3.51 7.66
C ILE A 93 -8.59 2.93 7.75
N ILE A 94 -8.35 1.81 7.06
CA ILE A 94 -7.03 1.19 7.08
C ILE A 94 -6.05 2.10 6.34
N ASP A 95 -5.04 2.58 7.07
CA ASP A 95 -3.94 3.30 6.46
C ASP A 95 -2.99 2.31 5.75
N MET A 96 -3.01 2.33 4.40
CA MET A 96 -2.14 1.50 3.57
C MET A 96 -0.64 1.73 3.85
N ASN A 97 -0.26 2.88 4.43
CA ASN A 97 1.11 3.12 4.85
C ASN A 97 1.57 2.13 5.93
N ILE A 98 0.67 1.70 6.82
CA ILE A 98 1.00 0.76 7.90
C ILE A 98 1.28 -0.62 7.31
N ILE A 99 0.49 -1.06 6.33
CA ILE A 99 0.75 -2.32 5.62
C ILE A 99 2.11 -2.25 4.90
N GLY A 100 2.41 -1.14 4.22
CA GLY A 100 3.71 -0.94 3.57
C GLY A 100 4.89 -0.96 4.55
N GLN A 101 4.73 -0.35 5.73
CA GLN A 101 5.75 -0.38 6.81
C GLN A 101 5.93 -1.79 7.36
N LEU A 102 4.84 -2.49 7.63
CA LEU A 102 4.86 -3.88 8.10
C LEU A 102 5.58 -4.80 7.13
N LEU A 103 5.30 -4.68 5.84
CA LEU A 103 6.00 -5.44 4.80
C LEU A 103 7.51 -5.16 4.87
N CYS A 104 7.92 -3.89 4.98
CA CYS A 104 9.35 -3.59 5.07
C CYS A 104 10.02 -4.15 6.34
N TRP A 105 9.34 -4.09 7.49
CA TRP A 105 9.82 -4.69 8.73
C TRP A 105 9.92 -6.22 8.64
N CYS A 106 8.89 -6.88 8.10
CA CYS A 106 8.88 -8.32 7.88
C CYS A 106 10.05 -8.75 7.00
N GLN A 107 10.30 -8.03 5.91
CA GLN A 107 11.40 -8.32 4.98
C GLN A 107 12.75 -8.22 5.68
N THR A 108 12.96 -7.16 6.46
CA THR A 108 14.20 -6.94 7.22
C THR A 108 14.45 -8.06 8.24
N LEU A 109 13.38 -8.53 8.89
CA LEU A 109 13.43 -9.61 9.88
C LEU A 109 13.41 -11.02 9.27
N SER A 110 13.31 -11.13 7.94
CA SER A 110 13.21 -12.41 7.23
C SER A 110 11.93 -13.19 7.55
N ILE A 111 10.85 -12.50 7.91
CA ILE A 111 9.49 -13.05 8.01
C ILE A 111 8.96 -13.23 6.57
N LYS A 112 8.55 -14.45 6.21
CA LYS A 112 8.27 -14.83 4.82
C LYS A 112 6.83 -14.62 4.40
N THR A 113 5.89 -14.74 5.33
CA THR A 113 4.47 -14.69 5.03
C THR A 113 3.75 -13.67 5.92
N LEU A 114 2.78 -12.98 5.34
CA LEU A 114 1.90 -12.05 6.02
C LEU A 114 0.44 -12.36 5.65
N THR A 115 -0.37 -12.70 6.65
CA THR A 115 -1.82 -12.86 6.51
C THR A 115 -2.54 -11.62 7.02
N ILE A 116 -3.37 -11.01 6.18
CA ILE A 116 -4.18 -9.84 6.52
C ILE A 116 -5.63 -10.26 6.56
N TYR A 117 -6.17 -10.41 7.77
CA TYR A 117 -7.60 -10.58 7.98
C TYR A 117 -8.30 -9.23 8.08
N HIS A 118 -9.38 -9.05 7.35
CA HIS A 118 -10.20 -7.85 7.40
C HIS A 118 -11.67 -8.20 7.54
N TYR A 119 -12.36 -7.44 8.41
CA TYR A 119 -13.79 -7.65 8.63
C TYR A 119 -14.66 -7.14 7.47
N CYS A 120 -14.25 -6.07 6.80
CA CYS A 120 -15.05 -5.41 5.77
C CYS A 120 -14.67 -5.85 4.35
N ASP A 121 -15.65 -6.21 3.53
CA ASP A 121 -15.44 -6.61 2.12
C ASP A 121 -14.97 -5.45 1.22
N ALA A 122 -14.95 -4.20 1.72
CA ALA A 122 -14.43 -3.05 0.98
C ALA A 122 -12.89 -2.95 0.98
N PHE A 123 -12.20 -3.86 1.66
CA PHE A 123 -10.74 -3.92 1.63
C PHE A 123 -10.26 -4.37 0.24
N PRO A 124 -9.24 -3.70 -0.36
CA PRO A 124 -8.76 -4.08 -1.67
C PRO A 124 -8.12 -5.47 -1.63
N GLU A 125 -8.58 -6.37 -2.50
CA GLU A 125 -7.89 -7.64 -2.71
C GLU A 125 -6.48 -7.36 -3.25
N LEU A 126 -5.48 -7.85 -2.52
CA LEU A 126 -4.08 -7.70 -2.92
C LEU A 126 -3.79 -8.76 -4.00
N ASN A 127 -3.98 -8.39 -5.27
CA ASN A 127 -3.80 -9.27 -6.43
C ASN A 127 -2.37 -9.82 -6.59
N ASN A 128 -1.39 -9.20 -5.93
CA ASN A 128 -0.01 -9.66 -5.94
C ASN A 128 0.27 -10.55 -4.72
N ASN A 129 0.39 -11.85 -4.98
CA ASN A 129 0.74 -12.85 -3.96
C ASN A 129 2.10 -12.62 -3.30
N THR A 130 2.96 -11.78 -3.90
CA THR A 130 4.27 -11.44 -3.36
C THR A 130 4.48 -9.93 -3.40
N LEU A 131 4.65 -9.32 -2.24
CA LEU A 131 4.95 -7.89 -2.07
C LEU A 131 6.31 -7.76 -1.37
N ASN A 132 7.27 -7.10 -2.01
CA ASN A 132 8.64 -6.93 -1.49
C ASN A 132 9.33 -8.26 -1.09
N GLY A 133 9.05 -9.34 -1.81
CA GLY A 133 9.60 -10.68 -1.52
C GLY A 133 8.93 -11.41 -0.34
N ILE A 134 7.84 -10.85 0.21
CA ILE A 134 7.00 -11.48 1.23
C ILE A 134 5.75 -12.01 0.55
N GLU A 135 5.36 -13.24 0.87
CA GLU A 135 4.08 -13.77 0.42
C GLU A 135 2.94 -13.20 1.26
N VAL A 136 1.96 -12.59 0.60
CA VAL A 136 0.84 -11.94 1.28
C VAL A 136 -0.46 -12.65 0.92
N GLN A 137 -1.30 -12.88 1.93
CA GLN A 137 -2.65 -13.39 1.77
C GLN A 137 -3.65 -12.47 2.46
N THR A 138 -4.74 -12.14 1.79
CA THR A 138 -5.88 -11.42 2.38
C THR A 138 -7.03 -12.39 2.65
N ILE A 139 -7.69 -12.24 3.79
CA ILE A 139 -8.82 -13.09 4.21
C ILE A 139 -9.94 -12.19 4.71
N SER A 140 -11.13 -12.35 4.12
CA SER A 140 -12.34 -11.66 4.55
C SER A 140 -13.14 -12.50 5.55
N LEU A 141 -14.03 -11.85 6.30
CA LEU A 141 -15.02 -12.54 7.13
C LEU A 141 -15.83 -13.58 6.33
N SER A 142 -16.38 -13.16 5.18
CA SER A 142 -17.21 -13.99 4.31
C SER A 142 -16.49 -15.26 3.85
N SER A 143 -15.25 -15.11 3.37
CA SER A 143 -14.43 -16.23 2.90
C SER A 143 -14.03 -17.19 4.01
N SER A 144 -13.69 -16.68 5.21
CA SER A 144 -13.27 -17.51 6.34
C SER A 144 -14.37 -18.49 6.81
N HIS A 145 -15.61 -18.03 6.87
CA HIS A 145 -16.76 -18.85 7.25
C HIS A 145 -17.14 -19.84 6.16
N GLN A 146 -17.17 -19.37 4.91
CA GLN A 146 -17.50 -20.21 3.76
C GLN A 146 -16.51 -21.36 3.60
N SER A 147 -15.22 -21.10 3.83
CA SER A 147 -14.15 -22.10 3.85
C SER A 147 -14.43 -23.28 4.77
N LEU A 148 -14.83 -22.99 6.00
CA LEU A 148 -15.09 -24.01 7.00
C LEU A 148 -16.32 -24.83 6.62
N ILE A 149 -17.41 -24.16 6.20
CA ILE A 149 -18.64 -24.83 5.81
C ILE A 149 -18.40 -25.76 4.61
N GLU A 150 -17.68 -25.30 3.59
CA GLU A 150 -17.37 -26.09 2.41
C GLU A 150 -16.44 -27.27 2.72
N SER A 151 -15.43 -27.05 3.56
CA SER A 151 -14.53 -28.11 4.01
C SER A 151 -15.30 -29.20 4.75
N VAL A 152 -16.19 -28.83 5.67
CA VAL A 152 -17.03 -29.78 6.40
C VAL A 152 -17.97 -30.53 5.46
N ARG A 153 -18.64 -29.86 4.50
CA ARG A 153 -19.49 -30.56 3.52
C ARG A 153 -18.71 -31.62 2.73
N LYS A 154 -17.49 -31.30 2.29
CA LYS A 154 -16.64 -32.24 1.55
C LYS A 154 -16.22 -33.42 2.41
N ILE A 155 -15.84 -33.17 3.66
CA ILE A 155 -15.47 -34.23 4.60
C ILE A 155 -16.66 -35.15 4.87
N CYS A 156 -17.86 -34.60 5.09
CA CYS A 156 -19.07 -35.39 5.32
C CYS A 156 -19.49 -36.25 4.10
N GLN A 157 -19.10 -35.85 2.88
CA GLN A 157 -19.31 -36.68 1.69
C GLN A 157 -18.39 -37.89 1.65
N GLN A 158 -17.26 -37.85 2.36
CA GLN A 158 -16.34 -38.98 2.48
C GLN A 158 -16.81 -39.89 3.61
N LYS A 159 -16.98 -41.19 3.32
CA LYS A 159 -17.31 -42.20 4.33
C LYS A 159 -16.09 -42.63 5.16
N LEU A 160 -15.18 -41.69 5.42
CA LEU A 160 -13.93 -41.92 6.14
C LEU A 160 -14.03 -41.34 7.56
N PRO A 161 -13.29 -41.90 8.53
CA PRO A 161 -13.18 -41.30 9.86
C PRO A 161 -12.63 -39.87 9.77
N ILE A 162 -13.24 -38.94 10.51
CA ILE A 162 -12.85 -37.53 10.51
C ILE A 162 -11.61 -37.34 11.39
N THR A 163 -10.55 -36.80 10.80
CA THR A 163 -9.30 -36.45 11.51
C THR A 163 -8.98 -34.96 11.40
N SER A 164 -8.25 -34.41 12.36
CA SER A 164 -7.79 -33.01 12.36
C SER A 164 -6.92 -32.67 11.14
N GLU A 165 -6.10 -33.61 10.72
CA GLU A 165 -5.21 -33.49 9.56
C GLU A 165 -6.01 -33.33 8.28
N GLN A 166 -7.08 -34.12 8.11
CA GLN A 166 -7.98 -33.99 6.96
C GLN A 166 -8.66 -32.62 6.95
N ILE A 167 -9.19 -32.16 8.09
CA ILE A 167 -9.82 -30.83 8.18
C ILE A 167 -8.82 -29.73 7.77
N SER A 168 -7.60 -29.78 8.31
CA SER A 168 -6.53 -28.82 7.99
C SER A 168 -6.11 -28.88 6.51
N GLN A 169 -6.13 -30.07 5.91
CA GLN A 169 -5.83 -30.24 4.49
C GLN A 169 -6.93 -29.67 3.60
N TYR A 170 -8.21 -29.90 3.91
CA TYR A 170 -9.33 -29.35 3.14
C TYR A 170 -9.37 -27.83 3.18
N LEU A 171 -9.19 -27.25 4.37
CA LEU A 171 -9.14 -25.80 4.55
C LEU A 171 -8.04 -25.15 3.68
N ARG A 172 -6.88 -25.81 3.53
CA ARG A 172 -5.80 -25.36 2.64
C ARG A 172 -6.10 -25.58 1.16
N GLN A 173 -6.63 -26.74 0.78
CA GLN A 173 -6.91 -27.10 -0.62
C GLN A 173 -7.95 -26.21 -1.30
N GLN A 174 -8.89 -25.65 -0.55
CA GLN A 174 -9.91 -24.77 -1.12
C GLN A 174 -9.39 -23.35 -1.44
N GLY A 175 -8.11 -23.05 -1.19
CA GLY A 175 -7.49 -21.76 -1.52
C GLY A 175 -7.82 -20.64 -0.54
N TYR A 176 -8.65 -20.90 0.48
CA TYR A 176 -8.98 -19.93 1.52
C TYR A 176 -7.80 -19.63 2.46
N TYR A 177 -6.88 -20.59 2.62
CA TYR A 177 -5.68 -20.46 3.44
C TYR A 177 -4.47 -20.96 2.68
N LYS A 178 -3.58 -20.04 2.31
CA LYS A 178 -2.38 -20.33 1.53
C LYS A 178 -1.23 -20.79 2.42
N PHE A 179 -1.16 -20.28 3.65
CA PHE A 179 -0.06 -20.50 4.59
C PHE A 179 -0.46 -21.44 5.73
N ASP A 180 0.56 -21.92 6.45
CA ASP A 180 0.35 -22.64 7.71
C ASP A 180 -0.20 -21.69 8.81
N ASP A 181 -0.59 -22.28 9.93
CA ASP A 181 -1.09 -21.55 11.10
C ASP A 181 -0.13 -20.39 11.46
N PRO A 182 -0.65 -19.17 11.75
CA PRO A 182 0.19 -18.05 12.15
C PRO A 182 0.87 -18.31 13.50
N ASP A 183 2.13 -17.93 13.64
CA ASP A 183 2.84 -18.01 14.91
C ASP A 183 2.46 -16.84 15.83
N LEU A 184 2.25 -15.67 15.23
CA LEU A 184 1.90 -14.43 15.91
C LEU A 184 0.73 -13.77 15.17
N LEU A 185 -0.31 -13.39 15.93
CA LEU A 185 -1.46 -12.63 15.46
C LEU A 185 -1.51 -11.28 16.19
N ILE A 186 -1.50 -10.19 15.44
CA ILE A 186 -1.70 -8.84 15.95
C ILE A 186 -3.13 -8.40 15.60
N CYS A 187 -3.99 -8.26 16.60
CA CYS A 187 -5.37 -7.84 16.44
C CYS A 187 -5.53 -6.36 16.77
N PHE A 188 -6.06 -5.59 15.82
CA PHE A 188 -6.49 -4.20 16.02
C PHE A 188 -8.00 -4.17 16.24
N ASN A 189 -8.44 -4.10 17.50
CA ASN A 189 -9.86 -4.22 17.86
C ASN A 189 -10.29 -3.40 19.08
N GLY A 190 -9.55 -2.35 19.41
CA GLY A 190 -9.91 -1.49 20.54
C GLY A 190 -9.90 -2.23 21.88
N ASP A 191 -10.86 -1.87 22.73
CA ASP A 191 -11.02 -2.44 24.08
C ASP A 191 -11.75 -3.79 24.09
N GLN A 192 -12.29 -4.23 22.94
CA GLN A 192 -13.14 -5.42 22.88
C GLN A 192 -12.37 -6.74 22.98
N ARG A 193 -11.05 -6.74 22.75
CA ARG A 193 -10.17 -7.93 22.80
C ARG A 193 -10.79 -9.17 22.13
N SER A 194 -11.46 -8.96 20.99
CA SER A 194 -12.19 -9.97 20.23
C SER A 194 -11.52 -10.26 18.89
N LEU A 195 -11.40 -11.54 18.52
CA LEU A 195 -10.84 -11.91 17.22
C LEU A 195 -11.76 -11.61 16.04
N GLN A 196 -12.99 -11.13 16.30
CA GLN A 196 -13.98 -10.73 15.29
C GLN A 196 -14.12 -11.73 14.15
N ALA A 197 -14.20 -13.02 14.51
CA ALA A 197 -14.30 -14.15 13.60
C ALA A 197 -13.09 -14.38 12.68
N PHE A 198 -11.89 -14.01 13.15
CA PHE A 198 -10.67 -14.62 12.64
C PHE A 198 -10.79 -16.16 12.69
N PRO A 199 -10.34 -16.88 11.66
CA PRO A 199 -10.44 -18.33 11.53
C PRO A 199 -10.04 -19.10 12.80
N PRO A 200 -11.00 -19.72 13.53
CA PRO A 200 -10.70 -20.33 14.83
C PRO A 200 -9.80 -21.57 14.71
N TRP A 201 -9.87 -22.29 13.59
CA TRP A 201 -9.05 -23.49 13.36
C TRP A 201 -7.55 -23.16 13.28
N GLN A 202 -7.19 -21.99 12.74
CA GLN A 202 -5.81 -21.63 12.46
C GLN A 202 -5.06 -21.07 13.66
N ILE A 203 -5.77 -20.66 14.71
CA ILE A 203 -5.18 -19.91 15.83
C ILE A 203 -4.86 -20.78 17.06
N ARG A 204 -4.90 -22.11 16.92
CA ARG A 204 -4.79 -23.07 18.03
C ARG A 204 -3.55 -22.89 18.92
N LEU A 205 -2.44 -22.42 18.33
CA LEU A 205 -1.13 -22.28 18.98
C LEU A 205 -0.52 -20.90 18.74
N THR A 206 -1.30 -19.99 18.15
CA THR A 206 -0.87 -18.65 17.79
C THR A 206 -0.76 -17.79 19.03
N GLU A 207 0.35 -17.06 19.17
CA GLU A 207 0.47 -16.00 20.16
C GLU A 207 -0.37 -14.80 19.72
N ILE A 208 -1.26 -14.31 20.58
CA ILE A 208 -2.22 -13.25 20.22
C ILE A 208 -1.89 -11.98 20.99
N VAL A 209 -1.72 -10.88 20.26
CA VAL A 209 -1.50 -9.56 20.83
C VAL A 209 -2.61 -8.62 20.37
N PHE A 210 -3.24 -7.95 21.33
CA PHE A 210 -4.26 -6.94 21.08
C PHE A 210 -3.68 -5.54 21.13
N LEU A 211 -4.02 -4.73 20.15
CA LEU A 211 -3.75 -3.30 20.08
C LEU A 211 -5.06 -2.55 19.88
N GLN A 212 -5.16 -1.35 20.46
CA GLN A 212 -6.39 -0.56 20.34
C GLN A 212 -6.66 -0.10 18.92
N SER A 213 -5.61 0.24 18.16
CA SER A 213 -5.74 0.61 16.75
C SER A 213 -4.46 0.30 16.00
N HIS A 214 -4.59 0.04 14.70
CA HIS A 214 -3.47 -0.10 13.77
C HIS A 214 -2.52 1.11 13.80
N ARG A 215 -3.01 2.32 14.10
CA ARG A 215 -2.21 3.55 14.22
C ARG A 215 -1.16 3.52 15.34
N LEU A 216 -1.35 2.67 16.35
CA LEU A 216 -0.40 2.51 17.45
C LEU A 216 0.78 1.60 17.06
N LEU A 217 0.71 0.93 15.92
CA LEU A 217 1.74 0.01 15.46
C LEU A 217 2.86 0.77 14.71
N ASN A 218 3.75 1.37 15.50
CA ASN A 218 5.02 1.91 15.00
C ASN A 218 6.17 0.89 15.15
N LYS A 219 7.36 1.21 14.61
CA LYS A 219 8.55 0.34 14.66
C LYS A 219 8.87 -0.13 16.08
N SER A 220 8.86 0.77 17.07
CA SER A 220 9.15 0.42 18.46
C SER A 220 8.11 -0.54 19.05
N GLN A 221 6.82 -0.30 18.78
CA GLN A 221 5.75 -1.17 19.27
C GLN A 221 5.84 -2.57 18.62
N PHE A 222 6.10 -2.63 17.32
CA PHE A 222 6.28 -3.89 16.61
C PHE A 222 7.48 -4.69 17.16
N LEU A 223 8.63 -4.03 17.37
CA LEU A 223 9.80 -4.66 17.98
C LEU A 223 9.54 -5.13 19.42
N TYR A 224 8.78 -4.36 20.20
CA TYR A 224 8.37 -4.76 21.54
C TYR A 224 7.53 -6.05 21.49
N ILE A 225 6.55 -6.12 20.59
CA ILE A 225 5.72 -7.31 20.38
C ILE A 225 6.58 -8.51 20.02
N LEU A 226 7.50 -8.37 19.08
CA LEU A 226 8.42 -9.44 18.69
C LEU A 226 9.33 -9.87 19.82
N LYS A 227 9.78 -8.94 20.65
CA LYS A 227 10.57 -9.25 21.85
C LYS A 227 9.76 -10.09 22.84
N GLN A 228 8.47 -9.80 23.03
CA GLN A 228 7.60 -10.64 23.85
C GLN A 228 7.43 -12.03 23.23
N PHE A 229 7.07 -12.09 21.95
CA PHE A 229 6.94 -13.36 21.20
C PHE A 229 8.20 -14.23 21.30
N SER A 230 9.38 -13.63 21.14
CA SER A 230 10.67 -14.33 21.19
C SER A 230 10.94 -14.99 22.55
N ARG A 231 10.32 -14.49 23.62
CA ARG A 231 10.42 -15.01 24.98
C ARG A 231 9.27 -15.95 25.36
N CYS A 232 8.20 -16.01 24.56
CA CYS A 232 7.09 -16.93 24.83
C CYS A 232 7.57 -18.38 24.77
N GLU A 233 7.13 -19.19 25.73
CA GLU A 233 7.39 -20.63 25.78
C GLU A 233 6.11 -21.39 25.40
N GLN A 234 6.13 -22.07 24.25
CA GLN A 234 5.02 -22.93 23.82
C GLN A 234 5.24 -24.35 24.34
N ARG A 235 4.42 -24.77 25.30
CA ARG A 235 4.54 -26.07 25.98
C ARG A 235 3.73 -27.21 25.35
N PHE A 236 2.82 -26.88 24.44
CA PHE A 236 1.97 -27.85 23.74
C PHE A 236 1.29 -28.87 24.69
N GLY A 237 0.89 -28.40 25.88
CA GLY A 237 0.22 -29.23 26.90
C GLY A 237 1.14 -30.08 27.79
N LYS A 238 2.45 -29.83 27.81
CA LYS A 238 3.44 -30.52 28.67
C LYS A 238 3.89 -29.72 29.90
#